data_AF-A0A5C6D6A2-F1
#
_entry.id   AF-A0A5C6D6A2-F1
#
_cell.length_a   1.000
_cell.length_b   1.000
_cell.length_c   1.000
_cell.angle_alpha   90.00
_cell.angle_beta   90.00
_cell.angle_gamma   90.00
#
_symmetry.space_group_name_H-M   'P 1'
#
loop_
_entity.id
_entity.type
_entity.pdbx_description
1 polymer ?
#
loop_
_entity_poly.entity_id
_entity_poly.type
_entity_poly.pdbx_seq_one_letter_code
_entity_poly.pdbx_strand_id
1 'polypeptide(L)'
;MERALAIWVLGWPMHSTRPYLVDQNALCEETVLLTERTIEKMFRQLMNDPDRNEETFEKAEQLLDDELRAESPLRHRLTVELEELRESAAKT
;
A
#
# COMPACT_ATOMS: atom_id res chain seq x y z
N MET A 1 -27.16 0.38 49.26
CA MET A 1 -27.02 1.84 49.48
C MET A 1 -25.81 2.04 50.36
N GLU A 2 -24.99 3.04 50.02
CA GLU A 2 -23.91 3.62 50.84
C GLU A 2 -22.58 2.86 50.93
N ARG A 3 -21.37 3.45 50.83
CA ARG A 3 -20.82 4.76 50.42
C ARG A 3 -19.28 4.61 50.45
N ALA A 4 -18.57 5.35 49.58
CA ALA A 4 -17.18 5.83 49.72
C ALA A 4 -16.02 4.80 49.70
N LEU A 5 -15.18 4.79 48.65
CA LEU A 5 -13.89 5.50 48.52
C LEU A 5 -12.76 4.94 49.40
N ALA A 6 -11.84 4.19 48.77
CA ALA A 6 -10.45 4.10 49.22
C ALA A 6 -9.55 3.82 47.99
N ILE A 7 -9.25 4.93 47.30
CA ILE A 7 -8.20 5.04 46.30
C ILE A 7 -6.87 4.84 47.05
N TRP A 8 -6.18 3.73 46.80
CA TRP A 8 -4.77 3.61 47.14
C TRP A 8 -3.96 4.36 46.09
N VAL A 9 -3.74 5.65 46.38
CA VAL A 9 -2.66 6.46 45.81
C VAL A 9 -1.35 5.80 46.21
N LEU A 10 -0.69 5.08 45.30
CA LEU A 10 0.77 5.03 45.14
C LEU A 10 1.09 4.35 43.79
N GLY A 11 1.38 5.16 42.76
CA GLY A 11 2.33 4.76 41.72
C GLY A 11 1.81 4.31 40.35
N TRP A 12 0.98 5.10 39.66
CA TRP A 12 0.91 5.00 38.20
C TRP A 12 0.96 6.39 37.55
N PRO A 13 2.06 6.77 36.86
CA PRO A 13 2.05 7.96 36.04
C PRO A 13 1.15 7.72 34.84
N MET A 14 0.08 8.50 34.81
CA MET A 14 -0.82 8.72 33.70
C MET A 14 -0.04 9.34 32.52
N HIS A 15 0.59 8.49 31.71
CA HIS A 15 0.98 8.85 30.35
C HIS A 15 0.29 7.89 29.39
N SER A 16 -0.89 8.33 28.96
CA SER A 16 -1.39 8.22 27.58
C SER A 16 -0.68 7.13 26.77
N THR A 17 -1.15 5.89 26.89
CA THR A 17 -0.84 4.87 25.88
C THR A 17 -1.58 5.29 24.61
N ARG A 18 -0.94 6.19 23.87
CA ARG A 18 -1.28 6.49 22.48
C ARG A 18 -1.41 5.14 21.76
N PRO A 19 -2.46 4.96 20.94
CA PRO A 19 -2.61 3.74 20.17
C PRO A 19 -1.39 3.61 19.28
N TYR A 20 -0.64 2.51 19.44
CA TYR A 20 0.28 2.07 18.42
C TYR A 20 -0.59 1.64 17.23
N LEU A 21 -0.79 2.61 16.34
CA LEU A 21 -1.17 2.37 14.96
C LEU A 21 0.00 1.58 14.38
N VAL A 22 -0.07 0.25 14.54
CA VAL A 22 0.89 -0.65 13.89
C VAL A 22 0.60 -0.50 12.41
N ASP A 23 1.46 0.29 11.78
CA ASP A 23 1.66 0.39 10.36
C ASP A 23 1.64 -1.03 9.77
N GLN A 24 0.62 -1.36 8.97
CA GLN A 24 0.42 -2.69 8.39
C GLN A 24 1.44 -3.00 7.26
N ASN A 25 2.61 -2.37 7.25
CA ASN A 25 3.58 -2.50 6.16
C ASN A 25 4.97 -2.99 6.61
N ALA A 26 5.13 -3.45 7.85
CA ALA A 26 6.42 -3.87 8.42
C ALA A 26 6.62 -5.40 8.53
N LEU A 27 5.80 -6.25 7.89
CA LEU A 27 5.96 -7.72 7.95
C LEU A 27 5.83 -8.39 6.57
N CYS A 28 6.68 -8.02 5.60
CA CYS A 28 6.81 -8.78 4.35
C CYS A 28 8.28 -8.83 3.92
N GLU A 29 9.14 -9.34 4.81
CA GLU A 29 10.45 -9.85 4.43
C GLU A 29 10.31 -11.36 4.21
N GLU A 30 9.65 -11.74 3.12
CA GLU A 30 9.76 -13.08 2.55
C GLU A 30 9.62 -12.93 1.03
N THR A 31 10.71 -13.19 0.34
CA THR A 31 10.79 -13.16 -1.11
C THR A 31 9.94 -14.28 -1.70
N VAL A 32 9.43 -14.05 -2.93
CA VAL A 32 8.78 -15.00 -3.86
C VAL A 32 7.25 -14.97 -3.87
N LEU A 33 6.71 -14.28 -4.88
CA LEU A 33 5.31 -13.93 -5.19
C LEU A 33 4.83 -12.64 -4.52
N LEU A 34 5.06 -11.50 -5.19
CA LEU A 34 4.39 -10.26 -4.81
C LEU A 34 2.88 -10.52 -4.78
N THR A 35 2.24 -10.31 -3.63
CA THR A 35 0.78 -10.40 -3.56
C THR A 35 0.16 -9.36 -4.48
N GLU A 36 -1.06 -9.60 -4.97
CA GLU A 36 -1.84 -8.65 -5.79
C GLU A 36 -1.80 -7.21 -5.23
N ARG A 37 -1.86 -7.06 -3.90
CA ARG A 37 -1.75 -5.76 -3.22
C ARG A 37 -0.37 -5.12 -3.32
N THR A 38 0.69 -5.91 -3.28
CA THR A 38 2.06 -5.42 -3.40
C THR A 38 2.31 -4.90 -4.82
N ILE A 39 1.82 -5.62 -5.83
CA ILE A 39 1.95 -5.24 -7.24
C ILE A 39 1.16 -3.95 -7.52
N GLU A 40 -0.06 -3.83 -7.00
CA GLU A 40 -0.83 -2.58 -7.07
C GLU A 40 -0.06 -1.40 -6.46
N LYS A 41 0.59 -1.60 -5.31
CA LYS A 41 1.36 -0.56 -4.64
C LYS A 41 2.58 -0.13 -5.47
N MET A 42 3.34 -1.09 -6.01
CA MET A 42 4.50 -0.80 -6.85
C MET A 42 4.10 -0.10 -8.15
N PHE A 43 3.02 -0.56 -8.79
CA PHE A 43 2.44 0.09 -9.95
C PHE A 43 2.07 1.56 -9.66
N ARG A 44 1.34 1.81 -8.56
CA ARG A 44 0.97 3.19 -8.18
C ARG A 44 2.19 4.04 -7.87
N GLN A 45 3.23 3.48 -7.27
CA GLN A 45 4.47 4.23 -7.04
C GLN A 45 5.13 4.64 -8.35
N LEU A 46 5.18 3.76 -9.36
CA LEU A 46 5.69 4.08 -10.70
C LEU A 46 4.83 5.15 -11.38
N MET A 47 3.50 5.04 -11.31
CA MET A 47 2.58 5.95 -11.99
C MET A 47 2.41 7.32 -11.31
N ASN A 48 2.75 7.42 -10.03
CA ASN A 48 2.75 8.66 -9.26
C ASN A 48 4.07 9.46 -9.42
N ASP A 49 5.05 8.91 -10.13
CA ASP A 49 6.30 9.60 -10.39
C ASP A 49 6.06 10.79 -11.36
N PRO A 50 6.55 12.00 -11.02
CA PRO A 50 6.37 13.18 -11.87
C PRO A 50 7.19 13.13 -13.16
N ASP A 51 8.23 12.30 -13.24
CA ASP A 51 9.09 12.08 -14.42
C ASP A 51 8.72 10.78 -15.14
N ARG A 52 7.44 10.37 -15.05
CA ARG A 52 6.95 9.18 -15.75
C ARG A 52 7.07 9.37 -17.27
N ASN A 53 8.02 8.64 -17.85
CA ASN A 53 8.29 8.62 -19.28
C ASN A 53 7.88 7.26 -19.85
N GLU A 54 8.04 7.07 -21.17
CA GLU A 54 7.72 5.80 -21.84
C GLU A 54 8.37 4.59 -21.15
N GLU A 55 9.62 4.70 -20.71
CA GLU A 55 10.32 3.66 -19.95
C GLU A 55 9.61 3.29 -18.63
N THR A 56 8.97 4.25 -17.95
CA THR A 56 8.21 4.01 -16.72
C THR A 56 6.94 3.21 -17.02
N PHE A 57 6.28 3.50 -18.14
CA PHE A 57 5.13 2.73 -18.60
C PHE A 57 5.51 1.31 -19.00
N GLU A 58 6.61 1.13 -19.74
CA GLU A 58 7.13 -0.19 -20.11
C GLU A 58 7.48 -1.04 -18.88
N LYS A 59 8.13 -0.45 -17.86
CA LYS A 59 8.43 -1.15 -16.61
C LYS A 59 7.17 -1.55 -15.85
N ALA A 60 6.15 -0.69 -15.83
CA ALA A 60 4.89 -1.01 -15.19
C ALA A 60 4.17 -2.15 -15.92
N GLU A 61 4.17 -2.16 -17.26
CA GLU A 61 3.61 -3.26 -18.06
C GLU A 61 4.35 -4.58 -17.79
N GLN A 62 5.69 -4.57 -17.78
CA GLN A 62 6.50 -5.75 -17.45
C GLN A 62 6.21 -6.28 -16.04
N LEU A 63 6.05 -5.39 -15.05
CA LEU A 63 5.67 -5.78 -13.69
C LEU A 63 4.32 -6.53 -13.67
N LEU A 64 3.35 -6.11 -14.49
CA LEU A 64 2.05 -6.77 -14.58
C LEU A 64 2.10 -8.11 -15.34
N ASP A 65 3.09 -8.34 -16.19
CA ASP A 65 3.24 -9.60 -16.92
C ASP A 65 4.06 -10.64 -16.16
N ASP A 66 5.17 -10.22 -15.55
CA ASP A 66 6.12 -11.12 -14.88
C ASP A 66 5.63 -11.52 -13.47
N GLU A 67 5.05 -10.58 -12.72
CA GLU A 67 4.67 -10.80 -11.32
C GLU A 67 3.19 -11.18 -11.14
N LEU A 68 2.30 -10.74 -12.04
CA LEU A 68 0.86 -11.04 -11.98
C LEU A 68 0.49 -12.20 -12.91
N ARG A 69 -0.19 -13.21 -12.35
CA ARG A 69 -0.76 -14.30 -13.16
C ARG A 69 -1.74 -13.75 -14.20
N ALA A 70 -1.70 -14.29 -15.43
CA ALA A 70 -2.59 -13.90 -16.52
C ALA A 70 -4.09 -14.03 -16.19
N GLU A 71 -4.44 -14.96 -15.29
CA GLU A 71 -5.81 -15.20 -14.81
C GLU A 71 -6.22 -14.27 -13.67
N SER A 72 -5.33 -13.42 -13.14
CA SER A 72 -5.68 -12.48 -12.08
C SER A 72 -6.57 -11.36 -12.64
N PRO A 73 -7.74 -11.10 -12.02
CA PRO A 73 -8.59 -9.98 -12.41
C PRO A 73 -7.91 -8.63 -12.16
N LEU A 74 -6.93 -8.57 -11.25
CA LEU A 74 -6.20 -7.34 -10.96
C LEU A 74 -5.30 -6.92 -12.12
N ARG A 75 -4.68 -7.88 -12.80
CA ARG A 75 -3.85 -7.62 -13.99
C ARG A 75 -4.62 -6.82 -15.03
N HIS A 76 -5.83 -7.27 -15.36
CA HIS A 76 -6.66 -6.57 -16.35
C HIS A 76 -7.01 -5.16 -15.89
N ARG A 77 -7.39 -4.98 -14.62
CA ARG A 77 -7.70 -3.64 -14.07
C ARG A 77 -6.53 -2.68 -14.18
N LEU A 78 -5.33 -3.11 -13.77
CA LEU A 78 -4.14 -2.26 -13.80
C LEU A 78 -3.64 -2.00 -15.24
N THR A 79 -3.83 -2.96 -16.15
CA THR A 79 -3.51 -2.78 -17.57
C THR A 79 -4.38 -1.69 -18.19
N VAL A 80 -5.69 -1.72 -17.93
CA VAL A 80 -6.61 -0.68 -18.40
C VAL A 80 -6.23 0.68 -17.82
N GLU A 81 -5.95 0.77 -16.51
CA GLU A 81 -5.50 2.03 -15.91
C GLU A 81 -4.18 2.54 -16.53
N LEU A 82 -3.24 1.64 -16.86
CA LEU A 82 -1.99 2.00 -17.53
C LEU A 82 -2.25 2.62 -18.91
N GLU A 83 -3.14 2.02 -19.70
CA GLU A 83 -3.52 2.53 -21.02
C GLU A 83 -4.15 3.93 -20.91
N GLU A 84 -5.09 4.13 -19.99
CA GLU A 84 -5.72 5.43 -19.75
C GLU A 84 -4.69 6.50 -19.33
N LEU A 85 -3.74 6.14 -18.47
CA LEU A 85 -2.67 7.03 -18.05
C LEU A 85 -1.74 7.39 -19.22
N ARG A 86 -1.41 6.44 -20.09
CA ARG A 86 -0.59 6.67 -21.29
C ARG A 86 -1.28 7.61 -22.27
N GLU A 87 -2.58 7.41 -22.51
CA GLU A 87 -3.38 8.30 -23.36
C GLU A 87 -3.46 9.72 -22.77
N SER A 88 -3.63 9.83 -21.44
CA SER A 88 -3.66 11.13 -20.76
C SER A 88 -2.32 11.87 -20.84
N ALA A 89 -1.21 11.13 -20.76
CA ALA A 89 0.13 11.68 -20.90
C ALA A 89 0.42 12.12 -22.35
N ALA A 90 -0.03 11.37 -23.35
CA ALA A 90 0.14 11.69 -24.77
C ALA A 90 -0.73 12.89 -25.24
N LYS A 91 -1.77 13.24 -24.47
CA LYS A 91 -2.71 14.32 -24.79
C LYS A 91 -2.29 15.70 -24.22
N THR A 92 -1.22 15.75 -23.42
CA THR A 92 -0.67 16.99 -22.86
C THR A 92 0.42 17.55 -23.79
#